data_AF-A0A4Z0BJ19-F1
#
_entry.id   AF-A0A4Z0BJ19-F1
#
_cell.length_a   1.000
_cell.length_b   1.000
_cell.length_c   1.000
_cell.angle_alpha   90.00
_cell.angle_beta   90.00
_cell.angle_gamma   90.00
#
_symmetry.space_group_name_H-M   'P 1'
#
loop_
_entity.id
_entity.type
_entity.pdbx_description
1 polymer ?
#
loop_
_entity_poly.entity_id
_entity_poly.type
_entity_poly.pdbx_seq_one_letter_code
_entity_poly.pdbx_strand_id
1 'polypeptide(L)'
;MYCALAALQELTMCGTSLQRVRGFNIIELMVVVAIIGILAAVALPLYRDNTLRANMSEAVLAGSTCRTAVSDGWSREVNSPGAGNWGCETVVASSKFVRRIQTTEHGEIRIQLQNVNDLSGRFIYLKPYATAVPPLVGGGNFAAGQSARSWKCGVADNDPLGEQLASALPSTCRDRINLLSATWAP
;
A
#
# COMPACT_ATOMS: atom_id res chain seq x y z
N MET A 1 62.02 -13.27 64.22
CA MET A 1 63.20 -13.19 63.33
C MET A 1 62.67 -12.70 61.98
N TYR A 2 61.98 -11.57 61.95
CA TYR A 2 62.48 -10.19 62.02
C TYR A 2 63.49 -9.87 60.92
N CYS A 3 63.34 -8.63 60.44
CA CYS A 3 64.08 -7.96 59.38
C CYS A 3 63.65 -8.36 57.96
N ALA A 4 63.18 -7.46 57.11
CA ALA A 4 63.10 -6.01 57.22
C ALA A 4 62.21 -5.55 56.06
N LEU A 5 61.11 -4.85 56.38
CA LEU A 5 61.03 -3.40 56.21
C LEU A 5 61.24 -2.99 54.75
N ALA A 6 60.15 -2.81 54.01
CA ALA A 6 59.45 -1.53 53.94
C ALA A 6 60.20 -0.53 53.06
N ALA A 7 59.82 -0.48 51.79
CA ALA A 7 59.88 0.73 51.01
C ALA A 7 58.70 0.75 50.00
N LEU A 8 57.64 1.43 50.44
CA LEU A 8 56.92 2.41 49.63
C LEU A 8 55.96 1.89 48.53
N GLN A 9 54.69 1.81 48.94
CA GLN A 9 53.58 2.59 48.41
C GLN A 9 53.18 2.48 46.91
N GLU A 10 52.01 1.86 46.74
CA GLU A 10 50.93 2.10 45.76
C GLU A 10 50.95 1.42 44.37
N LEU A 11 49.77 0.85 44.08
CA LEU A 11 49.22 0.44 42.78
C LEU A 11 49.75 -0.86 42.17
N THR A 12 49.06 -1.95 42.49
CA THR A 12 48.08 -2.49 41.52
C THR A 12 47.28 -3.61 42.18
N MET A 13 46.13 -3.23 42.76
CA MET A 13 44.97 -4.11 42.65
C MET A 13 44.57 -4.14 41.17
N CYS A 14 44.97 -5.18 40.46
CA CYS A 14 44.21 -5.70 39.33
C CYS A 14 44.28 -7.23 39.32
N GLY A 15 43.97 -7.83 40.47
CA GLY A 15 43.46 -9.19 40.47
C GLY A 15 42.05 -9.13 39.91
N THR A 16 41.89 -9.29 38.59
CA THR A 16 40.58 -9.50 37.97
C THR A 16 39.91 -10.65 38.68
N SER A 17 38.87 -10.35 39.45
CA SER A 17 37.97 -11.35 39.99
C SER A 17 37.49 -12.21 38.82
N LEU A 18 37.74 -13.51 38.91
CA LEU A 18 37.11 -14.50 38.04
C LEU A 18 35.61 -14.45 38.36
N GLN A 19 34.89 -13.49 37.76
CA GLN A 19 33.45 -13.54 37.68
C GLN A 19 33.12 -14.84 36.96
N ARG A 20 32.61 -15.81 37.72
CA ARG A 20 32.09 -17.06 37.18
C ARG A 20 30.98 -16.68 36.20
N VAL A 21 31.31 -16.66 34.91
CA VAL A 21 30.34 -16.59 33.83
C VAL A 21 29.48 -17.83 33.98
N ARG A 22 28.32 -17.67 34.62
CA ARG A 22 27.27 -18.68 34.60
C ARG A 22 26.76 -18.69 33.16
N GLY A 23 27.32 -19.59 32.35
CA GLY A 23 26.94 -19.76 30.96
C GLY A 23 25.44 -20.08 30.85
N PHE A 24 24.78 -19.47 29.88
CA PHE A 24 23.40 -19.75 29.52
C PHE A 24 23.26 -21.25 29.19
N ASN A 25 22.28 -21.94 29.77
CA ASN A 25 22.13 -23.37 29.53
C ASN A 25 21.68 -23.58 28.07
N ILE A 26 22.28 -24.54 27.35
CA ILE A 26 21.86 -24.89 25.99
C ILE A 26 20.38 -25.28 25.96
N ILE A 27 19.86 -25.88 27.04
CA ILE A 27 18.43 -26.23 27.13
C ILE A 27 17.54 -24.96 27.21
N GLU A 28 18.03 -23.90 27.85
CA GLU A 28 17.31 -22.64 27.98
C GLU A 28 17.20 -21.97 26.59
N LEU A 29 18.29 -22.04 25.82
CA LEU A 29 18.30 -21.56 24.43
C LEU A 29 17.37 -22.39 23.52
N MET A 30 17.37 -23.72 23.65
CA MET A 30 16.52 -24.59 22.81
C MET A 30 15.03 -24.34 23.03
N VAL A 31 14.60 -24.11 24.28
CA VAL A 31 13.19 -23.80 24.59
C VAL A 31 12.80 -22.44 24.04
N VAL A 32 13.68 -21.43 24.15
CA VAL A 32 13.42 -20.09 23.60
C VAL A 32 13.26 -20.14 22.08
N VAL A 33 14.14 -20.85 21.38
CA VAL A 33 14.05 -21.00 19.91
C VAL A 33 12.78 -21.76 19.52
N ALA A 34 12.37 -22.77 20.28
CA ALA A 34 11.12 -23.49 20.03
C ALA A 34 9.89 -22.57 20.14
N ILE A 35 9.84 -21.71 21.16
CA ILE A 35 8.72 -20.77 21.34
C ILE A 35 8.72 -19.71 20.23
N ILE A 36 9.88 -19.13 19.89
CA ILE A 36 9.98 -18.14 18.80
C ILE A 36 9.56 -18.76 17.46
N GLY A 37 9.91 -20.02 17.21
CA GLY A 37 9.50 -20.75 15.99
C GLY A 37 7.98 -20.85 15.83
N ILE A 38 7.25 -21.16 16.91
CA ILE A 38 5.79 -21.24 16.91
C ILE A 38 5.18 -19.85 16.66
N LEU A 39 5.67 -18.82 17.36
CA LEU A 39 5.16 -17.45 17.20
C LEU A 39 5.39 -16.91 15.78
N ALA A 40 6.57 -17.18 15.19
CA ALA A 40 6.90 -16.74 13.84
C ALA A 40 6.01 -17.39 12.78
N ALA A 41 5.66 -18.68 12.93
CA ALA A 41 4.81 -19.40 11.98
C ALA A 41 3.41 -18.76 11.83
N VAL A 42 2.84 -18.24 12.93
CA VAL A 42 1.52 -17.58 12.91
C VAL A 42 1.62 -16.11 12.53
N ALA A 43 2.67 -15.41 12.97
CA ALA A 43 2.80 -13.97 12.77
C ALA A 43 3.15 -13.56 11.33
N LEU A 44 3.97 -14.35 10.63
CA LEU A 44 4.45 -14.02 9.29
C LEU A 44 3.36 -13.84 8.22
N PRO A 45 2.34 -14.72 8.08
CA PRO A 45 1.33 -14.52 7.05
C PRO A 45 0.51 -13.24 7.27
N LEU A 46 0.09 -12.99 8.52
CA LEU A 46 -0.72 -11.81 8.85
C LEU A 46 0.05 -10.49 8.64
N TYR A 47 1.34 -10.47 8.95
CA TYR A 47 2.15 -9.26 8.77
C TYR A 47 2.30 -8.87 7.30
N ARG A 48 2.41 -9.85 6.40
CA ARG A 48 2.52 -9.62 4.96
C ARG A 48 1.23 -9.07 4.36
N ASP A 49 0.06 -9.57 4.76
CA ASP A 49 -1.21 -9.11 4.21
C ASP A 49 -1.59 -7.70 4.69
N ASN A 50 -1.28 -7.38 5.96
CA ASN A 50 -1.54 -6.04 6.50
C ASN A 50 -0.62 -4.98 5.91
N THR A 51 0.66 -5.31 5.70
CA THR A 51 1.60 -4.39 5.02
C THR A 51 1.22 -4.21 3.55
N LEU A 52 0.80 -5.28 2.87
CA LEU A 52 0.26 -5.19 1.51
C LEU A 52 -0.96 -4.26 1.44
N ARG A 53 -1.91 -4.40 2.37
CA ARG A 53 -3.09 -3.53 2.45
C ARG A 53 -2.73 -2.07 2.73
N ALA A 54 -1.73 -1.82 3.56
CA ALA A 54 -1.23 -0.47 3.81
C ALA A 54 -0.66 0.16 2.53
N ASN A 55 0.18 -0.58 1.80
CA ASN A 55 0.74 -0.14 0.52
C ASN A 55 -0.34 0.15 -0.53
N MET A 56 -1.38 -0.69 -0.60
CA MET A 56 -2.52 -0.46 -1.49
C MET A 56 -3.34 0.77 -1.08
N SER A 57 -3.46 1.03 0.22
CA SER A 57 -4.15 2.22 0.72
C SER A 57 -3.40 3.48 0.29
N GLU A 58 -2.07 3.48 0.31
CA GLU A 58 -1.25 4.56 -0.21
C GLU A 58 -1.47 4.77 -1.72
N ALA A 59 -1.51 3.68 -2.50
CA ALA A 59 -1.76 3.77 -3.93
C ALA A 59 -3.15 4.36 -4.26
N VAL A 60 -4.19 3.96 -3.51
CA VAL A 60 -5.55 4.52 -3.66
C VAL A 60 -5.58 5.99 -3.24
N LEU A 61 -4.88 6.36 -2.17
CA LEU A 61 -4.77 7.75 -1.73
C LEU A 61 -4.06 8.64 -2.77
N ALA A 62 -2.98 8.15 -3.39
CA ALA A 62 -2.31 8.86 -4.47
C ALA A 62 -3.27 9.15 -5.64
N GLY A 63 -4.11 8.18 -6.02
CA GLY A 63 -5.15 8.38 -7.04
C GLY A 63 -6.36 9.21 -6.59
N SER A 64 -6.58 9.37 -5.29
CA SER A 64 -7.68 10.20 -4.77
C SER A 64 -7.49 11.69 -5.06
N THR A 65 -6.25 12.14 -5.27
CA THR A 65 -5.97 13.50 -5.76
C THR A 65 -6.63 13.74 -7.12
N CYS A 66 -6.55 12.74 -8.00
CA CYS A 66 -7.15 12.79 -9.33
C CYS A 66 -8.68 12.68 -9.29
N ARG A 67 -9.23 11.98 -8.28
CA ARG A 67 -10.68 12.00 -8.01
C ARG A 67 -11.20 13.41 -7.78
N THR A 68 -10.48 14.21 -6.99
CA THR A 68 -10.85 15.60 -6.72
C THR A 68 -10.74 16.45 -7.97
N ALA A 69 -9.66 16.31 -8.74
CA ALA A 69 -9.48 17.05 -10.00
C ALA A 69 -10.61 16.77 -11.00
N VAL A 70 -11.01 15.50 -11.16
CA VAL A 70 -12.14 15.11 -12.02
C VAL A 70 -13.47 15.67 -11.50
N SER A 71 -13.70 15.61 -10.18
CA SER A 71 -14.93 16.16 -9.57
C SER A 71 -15.05 17.67 -9.76
N ASP A 72 -13.92 18.38 -9.65
CA ASP A 72 -13.85 19.82 -9.83
C ASP A 72 -14.01 20.21 -11.31
N GLY A 73 -13.35 19.48 -12.23
CA GLY A 73 -13.50 19.68 -13.67
C GLY A 73 -14.97 19.58 -14.11
N TRP A 74 -15.68 18.55 -13.65
CA TRP A 74 -17.12 18.42 -13.92
C TRP A 74 -18.00 19.47 -13.25
N SER A 75 -17.55 20.06 -12.15
CA SER A 75 -18.29 21.12 -11.46
C SER A 75 -18.09 22.50 -12.10
N ARG A 76 -16.95 22.71 -12.78
CA ARG A 76 -16.58 23.99 -13.41
C ARG A 76 -16.97 24.07 -14.88
N GLU A 77 -16.82 22.98 -15.61
CA GLU A 77 -16.90 22.96 -17.07
C GLU A 77 -18.15 22.23 -17.57
N VAL A 78 -18.68 22.70 -18.69
CA VAL A 78 -19.84 22.14 -19.39
C VAL A 78 -19.43 20.90 -20.20
N ASN A 79 -18.16 20.83 -20.60
CA ASN A 79 -17.59 19.76 -21.42
C ASN A 79 -16.42 19.11 -20.68
N SER A 80 -16.14 17.85 -21.02
CA SER A 80 -14.92 17.19 -20.55
C SER A 80 -13.67 17.81 -21.20
N PRO A 81 -12.56 17.97 -20.44
CA PRO A 81 -11.24 18.34 -20.99
C PRO A 81 -10.67 17.32 -22.01
N GLY A 82 -11.28 16.14 -22.12
CA GLY A 82 -10.77 15.02 -22.93
C GLY A 82 -9.86 14.08 -22.15
N ALA A 83 -9.59 12.90 -22.72
CA ALA A 83 -8.75 11.89 -22.08
C ALA A 83 -7.33 12.42 -21.82
N GLY A 84 -6.85 12.28 -20.59
CA GLY A 84 -5.50 12.70 -20.20
C GLY A 84 -5.30 14.18 -19.88
N ASN A 85 -6.36 15.00 -19.91
CA ASN A 85 -6.28 16.46 -19.74
C ASN A 85 -6.96 16.98 -18.47
N TRP A 86 -7.15 16.14 -17.45
CA TRP A 86 -7.75 16.54 -16.17
C TRP A 86 -6.77 17.21 -15.21
N GLY A 87 -5.47 17.20 -15.53
CA GLY A 87 -4.42 17.88 -14.77
C GLY A 87 -3.93 17.11 -13.54
N CYS A 88 -4.28 15.83 -13.42
CA CYS A 88 -3.87 14.94 -12.33
C CYS A 88 -3.13 13.68 -12.79
N GLU A 89 -2.98 13.53 -14.11
CA GLU A 89 -2.32 12.42 -14.76
C GLU A 89 -0.82 12.47 -14.52
N THR A 90 -0.23 11.28 -14.46
CA THR A 90 1.22 11.13 -14.31
C THR A 90 1.70 10.11 -15.29
N VAL A 91 2.74 10.43 -16.06
CA VAL A 91 3.38 9.51 -17.02
C VAL A 91 4.61 8.80 -16.44
N VAL A 92 5.07 9.27 -15.27
CA VAL A 92 6.17 8.73 -14.48
C VAL A 92 5.67 8.29 -13.10
N ALA A 93 6.51 7.51 -12.41
CA ALA A 93 6.24 7.05 -11.06
C ALA A 93 5.86 8.21 -10.13
N SER A 94 4.60 8.23 -9.69
CA SER A 94 4.04 9.25 -8.80
C SER A 94 4.35 8.95 -7.34
N SER A 95 4.41 7.66 -6.97
CA SER A 95 4.79 7.21 -5.63
C SER A 95 5.55 5.88 -5.69
N LYS A 96 6.02 5.38 -4.54
CA LYS A 96 6.70 4.07 -4.45
C LYS A 96 5.83 2.95 -5.02
N PHE A 97 4.51 3.06 -4.91
CA PHE A 97 3.54 2.04 -5.32
C PHE A 97 2.72 2.40 -6.57
N VAL A 98 2.81 3.64 -7.06
CA VAL A 98 2.08 4.11 -8.25
C VAL A 98 3.04 4.46 -9.37
N ARG A 99 2.95 3.73 -10.49
CA ARG A 99 3.76 3.95 -11.68
C ARG A 99 3.26 5.09 -12.55
N ARG A 100 1.95 5.17 -12.74
CA ARG A 100 1.29 6.20 -13.55
C ARG A 100 -0.19 6.26 -13.26
N ILE A 101 -0.78 7.42 -13.49
CA ILE A 101 -2.21 7.68 -13.35
C ILE A 101 -2.70 8.18 -14.71
N GLN A 102 -3.77 7.57 -15.21
CA GLN A 102 -4.35 7.91 -16.50
C GLN A 102 -5.85 8.08 -16.35
N THR A 103 -6.42 8.97 -17.16
CA THR A 103 -7.84 9.32 -17.14
C THR A 103 -8.45 9.12 -18.53
N THR A 104 -9.76 8.92 -18.59
CA THR A 104 -10.52 8.95 -19.84
C THR A 104 -11.22 10.28 -20.03
N GLU A 105 -11.82 10.46 -21.20
CA GLU A 105 -12.74 11.56 -21.49
C GLU A 105 -13.90 11.63 -20.47
N HIS A 106 -14.30 10.51 -19.89
CA HIS A 106 -15.42 10.46 -18.94
C HIS A 106 -14.99 10.65 -17.48
N GLY A 107 -13.71 10.95 -17.23
CA GLY A 107 -13.17 11.11 -15.89
C GLY A 107 -13.00 9.78 -15.13
N GLU A 108 -13.01 8.65 -15.85
CA GLU A 108 -12.60 7.37 -15.25
C GLU A 108 -11.08 7.36 -15.08
N ILE A 109 -10.63 6.96 -13.90
CA ILE A 109 -9.21 6.99 -13.53
C ILE A 109 -8.71 5.56 -13.43
N ARG A 110 -7.56 5.27 -14.03
CA ARG A 110 -6.80 4.04 -13.79
C ARG A 110 -5.44 4.36 -13.18
N ILE A 111 -5.07 3.60 -12.16
CA ILE A 111 -3.82 3.74 -11.42
C ILE A 111 -3.01 2.49 -11.66
N GLN A 112 -1.83 2.61 -12.26
CA GLN A 112 -0.94 1.47 -12.45
C GLN A 112 -0.07 1.26 -11.22
N LEU A 113 -0.10 0.05 -10.66
CA LEU A 113 0.71 -0.34 -9.51
C LEU A 113 2.15 -0.65 -9.92
N GLN A 114 3.08 -0.45 -8.99
CA GLN A 114 4.49 -0.86 -9.10
C GLN A 114 5.05 -1.25 -7.74
N ASN A 115 6.09 -2.08 -7.72
CA ASN A 115 6.76 -2.49 -6.48
C ASN A 115 5.81 -3.14 -5.46
N VAL A 116 4.78 -3.84 -5.95
CA VAL A 116 3.83 -4.58 -5.13
C VAL A 116 3.80 -6.04 -5.59
N ASN A 117 4.85 -6.80 -5.25
CA ASN A 117 4.98 -8.24 -5.55
C ASN A 117 4.37 -8.62 -6.93
N ASP A 118 3.50 -9.64 -6.95
CA ASP A 118 2.80 -10.16 -8.14
C ASP A 118 1.71 -9.22 -8.70
N LEU A 119 1.41 -8.14 -7.98
CA LEU A 119 0.41 -7.13 -8.35
C LEU A 119 1.03 -5.93 -9.08
N SER A 120 2.36 -5.92 -9.25
CA SER A 120 3.05 -4.89 -10.04
C SER A 120 2.58 -4.90 -11.50
N GLY A 121 2.30 -3.72 -12.05
CA GLY A 121 1.80 -3.55 -13.41
C GLY A 121 0.27 -3.67 -13.55
N ARG A 122 -0.44 -4.11 -12.49
CA ARG A 122 -1.91 -4.17 -12.45
C ARG A 122 -2.53 -2.79 -12.24
N PHE A 123 -3.83 -2.69 -12.49
CA PHE A 123 -4.56 -1.44 -12.44
C PHE A 123 -5.65 -1.44 -11.37
N ILE A 124 -5.76 -0.32 -10.66
CA ILE A 124 -6.90 0.01 -9.82
C ILE A 124 -7.73 1.07 -10.55
N TYR A 125 -9.05 0.93 -10.53
CA TYR A 125 -9.97 1.80 -11.25
C TYR A 125 -10.81 2.62 -10.27
N LEU A 126 -10.93 3.92 -10.54
CA LEU A 126 -11.88 4.81 -9.87
C LEU A 126 -12.85 5.32 -10.93
N LYS A 127 -14.13 5.02 -10.75
CA LYS A 127 -15.19 5.35 -11.71
C LYS A 127 -16.20 6.28 -11.04
N PRO A 128 -16.41 7.49 -11.59
CA PRO A 128 -17.43 8.40 -11.10
C PRO A 128 -18.81 8.08 -11.69
N TYR A 129 -19.86 8.34 -10.92
CA TYR A 129 -21.26 8.13 -11.31
C TYR A 129 -22.07 9.42 -11.11
N ALA A 130 -22.84 9.79 -12.14
CA ALA A 130 -23.75 10.94 -12.11
C ALA A 130 -25.03 10.68 -11.31
N THR A 131 -25.44 9.42 -11.18
CA THR A 131 -26.60 8.97 -10.39
C THR A 131 -26.16 8.01 -9.30
N ALA A 132 -26.88 8.00 -8.16
CA ALA A 132 -26.61 7.07 -7.07
C ALA A 132 -26.83 5.59 -7.46
N VAL A 133 -27.49 5.35 -8.59
CA VAL A 133 -27.69 4.02 -9.20
C VAL A 133 -26.73 3.89 -10.39
N PRO A 134 -25.85 2.88 -10.44
CA PRO A 134 -25.00 2.64 -11.60
C PRO A 134 -25.86 2.25 -12.81
N PRO A 135 -25.77 2.91 -13.99
CA PRO A 135 -26.17 2.24 -15.20
C PRO A 135 -25.11 1.17 -15.52
N LEU A 136 -25.58 0.00 -15.98
CA LEU A 136 -24.74 -1.13 -16.39
C LEU A 136 -23.89 -0.83 -17.65
N VAL A 137 -23.99 0.36 -18.23
CA VAL A 137 -23.14 0.82 -19.35
C VAL A 137 -22.92 2.33 -19.23
N GLY A 138 -21.65 2.76 -19.17
CA GLY A 138 -21.24 4.17 -19.24
C GLY A 138 -21.25 4.90 -17.90
N GLY A 139 -20.22 4.70 -17.07
CA GLY A 139 -19.95 5.63 -15.98
C GLY A 139 -19.16 6.80 -16.54
N GLY A 140 -19.66 8.01 -16.30
CA GLY A 140 -18.99 9.25 -16.68
C GLY A 140 -19.54 9.98 -17.92
N ASN A 141 -20.75 9.62 -18.38
CA ASN A 141 -21.57 10.55 -19.16
C ASN A 141 -22.21 11.57 -18.20
N PHE A 142 -21.44 12.55 -17.77
CA PHE A 142 -21.99 13.72 -17.10
C PHE A 142 -22.50 14.69 -18.15
N ALA A 143 -23.71 15.21 -17.95
CA ALA A 143 -24.12 16.41 -18.67
C ALA A 143 -23.43 17.63 -18.04
N ALA A 144 -23.29 18.68 -18.83
CA ALA A 144 -22.80 19.98 -18.38
C ALA A 144 -23.39 20.42 -17.03
N GLY A 145 -22.52 20.75 -16.07
CA GLY A 145 -22.93 21.21 -14.73
C GLY A 145 -23.39 20.10 -13.78
N GLN A 146 -23.22 18.82 -14.14
CA GLN A 146 -23.43 17.70 -13.23
C GLN A 146 -22.13 17.28 -12.55
N SER A 147 -22.15 17.17 -11.22
CA SER A 147 -21.03 16.66 -10.44
C SER A 147 -21.14 15.16 -10.16
N ALA A 148 -19.99 14.51 -9.95
CA ALA A 148 -19.92 13.11 -9.51
C ALA A 148 -20.60 12.94 -8.15
N ARG A 149 -21.75 12.24 -8.12
CA ARG A 149 -22.52 11.98 -6.90
C ARG A 149 -21.99 10.78 -6.12
N SER A 150 -21.38 9.83 -6.83
CA SER A 150 -20.83 8.62 -6.22
C SER A 150 -19.57 8.18 -6.96
N TRP A 151 -18.68 7.51 -6.24
CA TRP A 151 -17.42 6.98 -6.76
C TRP A 151 -17.34 5.51 -6.41
N LYS A 152 -17.15 4.67 -7.43
CA LYS A 152 -16.76 3.26 -7.22
C LYS A 152 -15.27 3.12 -7.41
N CYS A 153 -14.67 2.29 -6.58
CA CYS A 153 -13.24 2.06 -6.56
C CYS A 153 -13.00 0.56 -6.47
N GLY A 154 -12.12 0.04 -7.30
CA GLY A 154 -11.77 -1.36 -7.23
C GLY A 154 -11.07 -1.87 -8.48
N VAL A 155 -11.36 -3.11 -8.84
CA VAL A 155 -10.60 -3.88 -9.82
C VAL A 155 -11.44 -4.22 -11.04
N ALA A 156 -10.78 -4.45 -12.16
CA ALA A 156 -11.47 -4.89 -13.37
C ALA A 156 -12.08 -6.28 -13.20
N ASP A 157 -13.27 -6.49 -13.75
CA ASP A 157 -13.96 -7.78 -13.66
C ASP A 157 -13.24 -8.92 -14.38
N ASN A 158 -12.48 -8.57 -15.42
CA ASN A 158 -11.71 -9.47 -16.27
C ASN A 158 -10.22 -9.56 -15.90
N ASP A 159 -9.77 -9.01 -14.76
CA ASP A 159 -8.38 -9.16 -14.33
C ASP A 159 -8.14 -10.59 -13.77
N PRO A 160 -7.18 -11.35 -14.30
CA PRO A 160 -6.87 -12.70 -13.81
C PRO A 160 -6.41 -12.73 -12.34
N LEU A 161 -5.89 -11.62 -11.81
CA LEU A 161 -5.53 -11.47 -10.39
C LEU A 161 -6.53 -10.60 -9.61
N GLY A 162 -7.73 -10.39 -10.16
CA GLY A 162 -8.73 -9.49 -9.59
C GLY A 162 -9.13 -9.82 -8.14
N GLU A 163 -9.22 -11.09 -7.78
CA GLU A 163 -9.57 -11.50 -6.41
C GLU A 163 -8.46 -11.18 -5.40
N GLN A 164 -7.20 -11.46 -5.75
CA GLN A 164 -6.04 -11.12 -4.92
C GLN A 164 -5.86 -9.61 -4.78
N LEU A 165 -6.11 -8.86 -5.87
CA LEU A 165 -6.04 -7.41 -5.85
C LEU A 165 -7.17 -6.80 -5.01
N ALA A 166 -8.40 -7.31 -5.14
CA ALA A 166 -9.54 -6.85 -4.35
C ALA A 166 -9.36 -7.13 -2.86
N SER A 167 -8.80 -8.29 -2.47
CA SER A 167 -8.54 -8.61 -1.07
C SER A 167 -7.46 -7.70 -0.46
N ALA A 168 -6.46 -7.30 -1.24
CA ALA A 168 -5.41 -6.36 -0.83
C ALA A 168 -5.93 -4.93 -0.65
N LEU A 169 -6.99 -4.52 -1.35
CA LEU A 169 -7.54 -3.16 -1.27
C LEU A 169 -8.35 -2.89 0.00
N PRO A 170 -8.45 -1.62 0.47
CA PRO A 170 -9.36 -1.23 1.54
C PRO A 170 -10.81 -1.60 1.21
N SER A 171 -11.65 -1.83 2.23
CA SER A 171 -13.07 -2.20 2.04
C SER A 171 -13.86 -1.22 1.19
N THR A 172 -13.47 0.06 1.19
CA THR A 172 -14.07 1.14 0.38
C THR A 172 -13.66 1.12 -1.10
N CYS A 173 -12.72 0.24 -1.48
CA CYS A 173 -12.19 0.12 -2.84
C CYS A 173 -12.09 -1.35 -3.28
N ARG A 174 -13.10 -2.17 -2.98
CA ARG A 174 -13.16 -3.59 -3.42
C ARG A 174 -14.25 -3.86 -4.45
N ASP A 175 -14.79 -2.83 -5.07
CA ASP A 175 -15.83 -3.03 -6.07
C ASP A 175 -15.27 -3.74 -7.30
N ARG A 176 -16.16 -4.49 -7.95
CA ARG A 176 -15.91 -5.18 -9.21
C ARG A 176 -16.42 -4.29 -10.34
N ILE A 177 -15.48 -3.80 -11.15
CA ILE A 177 -15.73 -2.76 -12.15
C ILE A 177 -15.72 -3.40 -13.54
N ASN A 178 -16.89 -3.36 -14.18
CA ASN A 178 -17.04 -3.82 -15.55
C ASN A 178 -16.42 -2.80 -16.52
N LEU A 179 -15.36 -3.22 -17.22
CA LEU A 179 -14.66 -2.43 -18.24
C LEU A 179 -15.27 -2.54 -19.64
N LEU A 180 -16.32 -3.34 -19.85
CA LEU A 180 -16.98 -3.54 -21.16
C LEU A 180 -17.65 -2.27 -21.70
N SER A 181 -17.77 -1.21 -20.90
CA SER A 181 -18.19 0.11 -21.37
C SER A 181 -17.04 0.88 -22.03
N ALA A 182 -16.39 0.32 -23.06
CA ALA A 182 -15.52 0.97 -24.07
C ALA A 182 -14.36 1.90 -23.64
N THR A 183 -14.20 2.29 -22.37
CA THR A 183 -13.26 3.32 -21.93
C THR A 183 -11.84 2.81 -21.70
N TRP A 184 -11.70 1.53 -21.36
CA TRP A 184 -10.41 0.88 -21.11
C TRP A 184 -10.36 -0.58 -21.60
N ALA A 185 -11.08 -0.91 -22.67
CA ALA A 185 -10.93 -2.19 -23.33
C ALA A 185 -9.45 -2.42 -23.71
N PRO A 186 -8.94 -3.67 -23.63
CA PRO A 186 -7.54 -3.98 -23.94
C PRO A 186 -7.12 -3.52 -25.34
#